data_AF-A0A4U5JN48-F1
#
_entry.id   AF-A0A4U5JN48-F1
#
_cell.length_a   1.000
_cell.length_b   1.000
_cell.length_c   1.000
_cell.angle_alpha   90.00
_cell.angle_beta   90.00
_cell.angle_gamma   90.00
#
_symmetry.space_group_name_H-M   'P 1'
#
loop_
_entity.id
_entity.type
_entity.pdbx_description
1 polymer ?
#
loop_
_entity_poly.entity_id
_entity_poly.type
_entity_poly.pdbx_seq_one_letter_code
_entity_poly.pdbx_strand_id
1 'polypeptide(L)'
;MDGVRPALSANEWSLAPMQARKPDAMAAAAADSDLVSHLEDLAADDKLVDFLGQTDDAIAMAQSDPTFAETLDPLLQRIQGALAELPTGNLSRAERDAVEATQGKLDAYLGSVEPPTEPGEVPGGGLEAHEKAGSHLIERHVGKSEQDLLDRLNRENISASSSFRDLPAAEHFIAATIAENQPQVDAWLAGQGGKRLVLDERFDASTGISVKRGDTQAEDVFSVKLVLERSDALGIGYRIVTGYPTAP
;
A
#
# COMPACT_ATOMS: atom_id res chain seq x y z
N MET A 1 -41.27 5.75 66.90
CA MET A 1 -39.80 5.69 67.01
C MET A 1 -39.36 4.81 65.87
N ASP A 2 -39.13 5.38 64.70
CA ASP A 2 -38.46 4.69 63.60
C ASP A 2 -37.85 5.77 62.72
N GLY A 3 -36.53 5.66 62.54
CA GLY A 3 -35.70 6.70 61.98
C GLY A 3 -35.70 6.69 60.46
N VAL A 4 -35.62 7.89 59.88
CA VAL A 4 -35.17 8.06 58.50
C VAL A 4 -34.28 9.30 58.45
N ARG A 5 -33.01 9.07 58.13
CA ARG A 5 -32.02 10.09 57.81
C ARG A 5 -32.28 10.63 56.39
N PRO A 6 -32.09 11.94 56.13
CA PRO A 6 -32.29 12.51 54.81
C PRO A 6 -31.10 12.32 53.88
N ALA A 7 -31.42 12.51 52.59
CA ALA A 7 -30.64 12.30 51.39
C ALA A 7 -29.31 13.08 51.32
N LEU A 8 -28.34 12.50 50.60
CA LEU A 8 -27.48 13.26 49.70
C LEU A 8 -27.31 12.52 48.37
N SER A 9 -27.51 13.33 47.33
CA SER A 9 -27.53 13.07 45.90
C SER A 9 -26.26 12.37 45.38
N ALA A 10 -26.45 11.36 44.53
CA ALA A 10 -25.45 10.92 43.57
C ALA A 10 -26.05 11.16 42.17
N ASN A 11 -25.35 11.99 41.39
CA ASN A 11 -25.71 12.43 40.05
C ASN A 11 -26.27 11.31 39.17
N GLU A 12 -27.47 11.56 38.67
CA GLU A 12 -28.09 10.90 37.53
C GLU A 12 -27.24 11.15 36.27
N TRP A 13 -26.37 10.22 35.93
CA TRP A 13 -25.97 10.03 34.54
C TRP A 13 -27.10 9.26 33.89
N SER A 14 -27.98 10.02 33.23
CA SER A 14 -29.08 9.52 32.43
C SER A 14 -28.50 8.69 31.28
N LEU A 15 -28.43 7.36 31.47
CA LEU A 15 -28.27 6.42 30.38
C LEU A 15 -29.63 6.34 29.68
N ALA A 16 -29.81 7.20 28.69
CA ALA A 16 -30.82 6.99 27.67
C ALA A 16 -30.67 5.55 27.14
N PRO A 17 -31.79 4.84 26.89
CA PRO A 17 -31.72 3.46 26.42
C PRO A 17 -30.96 3.46 25.09
N MET A 18 -29.81 2.77 25.07
CA MET A 18 -29.12 2.41 23.85
C MET A 18 -30.14 1.71 22.96
N GLN A 19 -30.66 2.45 21.98
CA GLN A 19 -31.47 1.90 20.91
C GLN A 19 -30.72 0.68 20.37
N ALA A 20 -31.45 -0.44 20.29
CA ALA A 20 -30.98 -1.70 19.77
C ALA A 20 -30.14 -1.45 18.51
N ARG A 21 -28.82 -1.48 18.67
CA ARG A 21 -27.89 -1.25 17.56
C ARG A 21 -28.08 -2.42 16.61
N LYS A 22 -28.49 -2.13 15.37
CA LYS A 22 -28.36 -3.06 14.25
C LYS A 22 -26.95 -3.67 14.29
N PRO A 23 -26.76 -4.94 13.90
CA PRO A 23 -25.42 -5.51 13.85
C PRO A 23 -24.59 -4.62 12.92
N ASP A 24 -23.66 -3.91 13.53
CA ASP A 24 -22.70 -3.05 12.86
C ASP A 24 -21.70 -3.98 12.16
N ALA A 25 -21.36 -3.71 10.91
CA ALA A 25 -20.39 -4.50 10.15
C ALA A 25 -19.09 -4.75 10.95
N MET A 26 -18.66 -3.75 11.73
CA MET A 26 -17.49 -3.87 12.61
C MET A 26 -17.72 -4.83 13.79
N ALA A 27 -18.94 -4.85 14.35
CA ALA A 27 -19.29 -5.78 15.42
C ALA A 27 -19.38 -7.23 14.91
N ALA A 28 -19.87 -7.42 13.68
CA ALA A 28 -19.88 -8.73 13.02
C ALA A 28 -18.46 -9.22 12.70
N ALA A 29 -17.58 -8.33 12.24
CA ALA A 29 -16.16 -8.66 12.02
C ALA A 29 -15.40 -8.94 13.33
N ALA A 30 -15.74 -8.25 14.42
CA ALA A 30 -15.12 -8.46 15.73
C ALA A 30 -15.62 -9.73 16.43
N ALA A 31 -16.82 -10.19 16.10
CA ALA A 31 -17.31 -11.48 16.56
C ALA A 31 -16.49 -12.57 15.86
N ASP A 32 -15.81 -13.42 16.63
CA ASP A 32 -14.93 -14.50 16.13
C ASP A 32 -15.70 -15.66 15.45
N SER A 33 -16.83 -15.33 14.82
CA SER A 33 -17.69 -16.18 14.01
C SER A 33 -17.22 -16.21 12.55
N ASP A 34 -17.67 -17.23 11.82
CA ASP A 34 -17.49 -17.36 10.38
C ASP A 34 -18.20 -16.21 9.65
N LEU A 35 -17.41 -15.26 9.15
CA LEU A 35 -17.91 -14.06 8.50
C LEU A 35 -18.45 -14.34 7.10
N VAL A 36 -17.95 -15.37 6.40
CA VAL A 36 -18.43 -15.73 5.06
C VAL A 36 -19.86 -16.27 5.17
N SER A 37 -20.10 -17.20 6.10
CA SER A 37 -21.46 -17.70 6.39
C SER A 37 -22.41 -16.56 6.78
N HIS A 38 -21.93 -15.58 7.55
CA HIS A 38 -22.74 -14.41 7.92
C HIS A 38 -23.10 -13.53 6.72
N LEU A 39 -22.18 -13.31 5.79
CA LEU A 39 -22.42 -12.56 4.56
C LEU A 39 -23.43 -13.27 3.64
N GLU A 40 -23.39 -14.60 3.58
CA GLU A 40 -24.38 -15.40 2.85
C GLU A 40 -25.78 -15.25 3.44
N ASP A 41 -25.91 -15.29 4.77
CA ASP A 41 -27.19 -15.03 5.46
C ASP A 41 -27.70 -13.61 5.20
N LEU A 42 -26.81 -12.61 5.19
CA LEU A 42 -27.15 -11.23 4.88
C LEU A 42 -27.63 -11.06 3.42
N ALA A 43 -27.04 -11.79 2.48
CA ALA A 43 -27.49 -11.82 1.09
C ALA A 43 -28.88 -12.47 0.96
N ALA A 44 -29.13 -13.57 1.69
CA ALA A 44 -30.43 -14.21 1.70
C ALA A 44 -31.55 -13.33 2.30
N ASP A 45 -31.17 -12.41 3.20
CA ASP A 45 -32.06 -11.48 3.90
C ASP A 45 -32.19 -10.09 3.21
N ASP A 46 -31.61 -9.87 2.03
CA ASP A 46 -31.52 -8.57 1.33
C ASP A 46 -30.84 -7.46 2.17
N LYS A 47 -29.92 -7.84 3.08
CA LYS A 47 -29.20 -6.92 3.99
C LYS A 47 -27.73 -6.76 3.65
N LEU A 48 -27.23 -7.47 2.64
CA LEU A 48 -25.83 -7.39 2.23
C LEU A 48 -25.41 -5.96 1.86
N VAL A 49 -26.25 -5.23 1.11
CA VAL A 49 -25.94 -3.84 0.72
C VAL A 49 -25.83 -2.90 1.93
N ASP A 50 -26.67 -3.08 2.95
CA ASP A 50 -26.61 -2.29 4.19
C ASP A 50 -25.31 -2.56 4.96
N PHE A 51 -24.84 -3.81 4.98
CA PHE A 51 -23.55 -4.19 5.57
C PHE A 51 -22.36 -3.57 4.82
N LEU A 52 -22.40 -3.59 3.48
CA LEU A 52 -21.38 -2.98 2.65
C LEU A 52 -21.33 -1.46 2.84
N GLY A 53 -22.49 -0.81 2.96
CA GLY A 53 -22.56 0.63 3.28
C GLY A 53 -21.92 0.98 4.63
N GLN A 54 -22.12 0.15 5.66
CA GLN A 54 -21.45 0.34 6.95
C GLN A 54 -19.95 0.11 6.88
N THR A 55 -19.51 -0.80 6.01
CA THR A 55 -18.09 -1.04 5.75
C THR A 55 -17.46 0.17 5.07
N ASP A 56 -18.13 0.76 4.08
CA ASP A 56 -17.69 2.00 3.43
C ASP A 56 -17.60 3.18 4.41
N ASP A 57 -18.58 3.33 5.32
CA ASP A 57 -18.56 4.36 6.37
C ASP A 57 -17.37 4.16 7.34
N ALA A 58 -17.05 2.91 7.68
CA ALA A 58 -15.90 2.58 8.51
C ALA A 58 -14.57 2.90 7.81
N ILE A 59 -14.45 2.63 6.50
CA ILE A 59 -13.29 3.04 5.69
C ILE A 59 -13.14 4.56 5.73
N ALA A 60 -14.22 5.31 5.51
CA ALA A 60 -14.17 6.78 5.53
C ALA A 60 -13.77 7.33 6.92
N MET A 61 -14.24 6.68 8.00
CA MET A 61 -13.86 7.05 9.37
C MET A 61 -12.38 6.81 9.63
N ALA A 62 -11.89 5.64 9.23
CA ALA A 62 -10.48 5.27 9.41
C ALA A 62 -9.54 6.17 8.60
N GLN A 63 -9.95 6.60 7.39
CA GLN A 63 -9.22 7.61 6.61
C GLN A 63 -9.19 9.01 7.26
N SER A 64 -10.17 9.33 8.11
CA SER A 64 -10.30 10.66 8.70
C SER A 64 -9.52 10.86 10.01
N ASP A 65 -9.20 9.77 10.72
CA ASP A 65 -8.52 9.80 12.01
C ASP A 65 -7.62 8.56 12.19
N PRO A 66 -6.29 8.73 12.29
CA PRO A 66 -5.34 7.62 12.47
C PRO A 66 -5.61 6.75 13.70
N THR A 67 -6.17 7.32 14.77
CA THR A 67 -6.49 6.58 16.00
C THR A 67 -7.60 5.57 15.77
N PHE A 68 -8.53 5.90 14.87
CA PHE A 68 -9.61 4.98 14.48
C PHE A 68 -9.10 3.92 13.50
N ALA A 69 -8.15 4.25 12.61
CA ALA A 69 -7.51 3.29 11.72
C ALA A 69 -6.89 2.12 12.48
N GLU A 70 -6.09 2.38 13.53
CA GLU A 70 -5.47 1.34 14.36
C GLU A 70 -6.49 0.32 14.92
N THR A 71 -7.72 0.76 15.17
CA THR A 71 -8.80 -0.10 15.69
C THR A 71 -9.59 -0.79 14.58
N LEU A 72 -9.77 -0.13 13.44
CA LEU A 72 -10.64 -0.58 12.35
C LEU A 72 -9.92 -1.45 11.34
N ASP A 73 -8.61 -1.29 11.14
CA ASP A 73 -7.83 -2.01 10.12
C ASP A 73 -7.91 -3.53 10.26
N PRO A 74 -7.74 -4.13 11.46
CA PRO A 74 -7.86 -5.58 11.60
C PRO A 74 -9.26 -6.10 11.26
N LEU A 75 -10.30 -5.29 11.52
CA LEU A 75 -11.68 -5.65 11.24
C LEU A 75 -11.99 -5.52 9.73
N LEU A 76 -11.54 -4.43 9.11
CA LEU A 76 -11.66 -4.19 7.67
C LEU A 76 -10.91 -5.26 6.87
N GLN A 77 -9.72 -5.70 7.33
CA GLN A 77 -8.98 -6.80 6.71
C GLN A 77 -9.74 -8.13 6.77
N ARG A 78 -10.39 -8.43 7.90
CA ARG A 78 -11.23 -9.63 8.02
C ARG A 78 -12.44 -9.56 7.07
N ILE A 79 -13.06 -8.39 6.93
CA ILE A 79 -14.17 -8.17 5.99
C ILE A 79 -13.71 -8.34 4.54
N GLN A 80 -12.56 -7.77 4.15
CA GLN A 80 -11.99 -7.92 2.81
C GLN A 80 -11.78 -9.39 2.44
N GLY A 81 -11.19 -10.18 3.34
CA GLY A 81 -10.99 -11.61 3.12
C GLY A 81 -12.32 -12.36 2.94
N ALA A 82 -13.31 -12.07 3.79
CA ALA A 82 -14.61 -12.71 3.70
C ALA A 82 -15.38 -12.34 2.41
N LEU A 83 -15.28 -11.08 1.95
CA LEU A 83 -15.87 -10.66 0.68
C LEU A 83 -15.19 -11.32 -0.53
N ALA A 84 -13.87 -11.53 -0.48
CA ALA A 84 -13.14 -12.23 -1.53
C ALA A 84 -13.52 -13.71 -1.66
N GLU A 85 -13.91 -14.34 -0.56
CA GLU A 85 -14.35 -15.75 -0.52
C GLU A 85 -15.86 -15.91 -0.77
N LEU A 86 -16.63 -14.82 -0.77
CA LEU A 86 -18.09 -14.85 -0.90
C LEU A 86 -18.53 -15.41 -2.27
N PRO A 87 -19.36 -16.48 -2.32
CA PRO A 87 -19.87 -17.01 -3.57
C PRO A 87 -20.82 -16.04 -4.29
N THR A 88 -20.35 -15.39 -5.34
CA THR A 88 -21.16 -14.41 -6.11
C THR A 88 -22.26 -15.04 -6.98
N GLY A 89 -22.31 -16.37 -7.09
CA GLY A 89 -23.26 -17.09 -7.94
C GLY A 89 -24.73 -16.82 -7.60
N ASN A 90 -25.05 -16.64 -6.31
CA ASN A 90 -26.42 -16.46 -5.82
C ASN A 90 -26.83 -14.98 -5.63
N LEU A 91 -25.89 -14.05 -5.79
CA LEU A 91 -26.15 -12.62 -5.60
C LEU A 91 -26.91 -12.01 -6.79
N SER A 92 -27.74 -11.01 -6.53
CA SER A 92 -28.32 -10.16 -7.57
C SER A 92 -27.23 -9.31 -8.25
N ARG A 93 -27.54 -8.72 -9.41
CA ARG A 93 -26.61 -7.81 -10.10
C ARG A 93 -26.21 -6.63 -9.20
N ALA A 94 -27.19 -6.02 -8.54
CA ALA A 94 -26.94 -4.86 -7.68
C ALA A 94 -26.04 -5.21 -6.48
N GLU A 95 -26.21 -6.40 -5.91
CA GLU A 95 -25.35 -6.88 -4.82
C GLU A 95 -23.93 -7.19 -5.31
N ARG A 96 -23.77 -7.80 -6.49
CA ARG A 96 -22.43 -8.02 -7.07
C ARG A 96 -21.71 -6.71 -7.33
N ASP A 97 -22.40 -5.74 -7.94
CA ASP A 97 -21.83 -4.41 -8.22
C ASP A 97 -21.45 -3.70 -6.91
N ALA A 98 -22.25 -3.85 -5.85
CA ALA A 98 -21.95 -3.30 -4.52
C ALA A 98 -20.75 -4.01 -3.85
N VAL A 99 -20.69 -5.34 -3.92
CA VAL A 99 -19.55 -6.11 -3.40
C VAL A 99 -18.27 -5.72 -4.13
N GLU A 100 -18.28 -5.64 -5.47
CA GLU A 100 -17.12 -5.22 -6.26
C GLU A 100 -16.68 -3.79 -5.91
N ALA A 101 -17.63 -2.87 -5.74
CA ALA A 101 -17.33 -1.50 -5.35
C ALA A 101 -16.71 -1.39 -3.95
N THR A 102 -17.28 -2.07 -2.95
CA THR A 102 -16.75 -2.06 -1.58
C THR A 102 -15.44 -2.83 -1.48
N GLN A 103 -15.28 -3.94 -2.21
CA GLN A 103 -14.03 -4.67 -2.30
C GLN A 103 -12.93 -3.81 -2.93
N GLY A 104 -13.23 -3.05 -3.99
CA GLY A 104 -12.29 -2.08 -4.57
C GLY A 104 -11.92 -0.94 -3.60
N LYS A 105 -12.83 -0.49 -2.74
CA LYS A 105 -12.54 0.50 -1.68
C LYS A 105 -11.68 -0.09 -0.57
N LEU A 106 -11.97 -1.33 -0.15
CA LEU A 106 -11.17 -2.07 0.82
C LEU A 106 -9.78 -2.38 0.26
N ASP A 107 -9.66 -2.76 -1.00
CA ASP A 107 -8.37 -2.96 -1.67
C ASP A 107 -7.60 -1.64 -1.77
N ALA A 108 -8.27 -0.52 -2.06
CA ALA A 108 -7.62 0.79 -2.03
C ALA A 108 -7.21 1.21 -0.61
N TYR A 109 -8.01 0.89 0.40
CA TYR A 109 -7.79 1.27 1.79
C TYR A 109 -6.79 0.37 2.53
N LEU A 110 -6.85 -0.95 2.34
CA LEU A 110 -6.02 -1.97 3.00
C LEU A 110 -4.84 -2.42 2.11
N GLY A 111 -4.99 -2.34 0.80
CA GLY A 111 -3.87 -2.37 -0.14
C GLY A 111 -3.08 -1.07 -0.13
N SER A 112 -3.60 -0.03 0.54
CA SER A 112 -2.75 0.83 1.36
C SER A 112 -2.34 0.05 2.61
N VAL A 113 -1.55 -1.02 2.43
CA VAL A 113 -0.60 -1.40 3.48
C VAL A 113 0.11 -0.11 3.76
N GLU A 114 -0.04 0.42 4.96
CA GLU A 114 0.69 1.58 5.43
C GLU A 114 2.15 1.37 4.99
N PRO A 115 2.63 2.07 3.95
CA PRO A 115 4.06 2.05 3.72
C PRO A 115 4.62 2.66 5.00
N PRO A 116 5.66 2.09 5.61
CA PRO A 116 6.19 2.62 6.85
C PRO A 116 6.45 4.12 6.65
N THR A 117 5.59 4.95 7.24
CA THR A 117 5.68 6.42 7.22
C THR A 117 5.91 7.07 5.84
N GLU A 118 5.09 6.78 4.83
CA GLU A 118 5.34 7.16 3.41
C GLU A 118 6.67 6.60 2.85
N PRO A 119 6.73 6.03 1.64
CA PRO A 119 7.89 6.32 0.82
C PRO A 119 7.67 7.77 0.43
N GLY A 120 8.05 8.69 1.31
CA GLY A 120 8.00 10.12 1.00
C GLY A 120 8.59 10.28 -0.38
N GLU A 121 7.94 11.10 -1.22
CA GLU A 121 8.42 11.52 -2.53
C GLU A 121 9.95 11.41 -2.59
N VAL A 122 10.49 10.65 -3.56
CA VAL A 122 11.93 10.36 -3.64
C VAL A 122 12.72 11.60 -3.23
N PRO A 123 13.55 11.53 -2.17
CA PRO A 123 14.09 12.72 -1.54
C PRO A 123 14.76 13.64 -2.55
N GLY A 124 14.52 14.95 -2.44
CA GLY A 124 15.05 15.92 -3.40
C GLY A 124 14.10 16.27 -4.55
N GLY A 125 12.81 16.00 -4.40
CA GLY A 125 11.76 16.48 -5.32
C GLY A 125 11.36 15.46 -6.40
N GLY A 126 11.42 14.16 -6.08
CA GLY A 126 10.97 13.11 -6.96
C GLY A 126 11.99 12.69 -8.01
N LEU A 127 11.65 11.65 -8.78
CA LEU A 127 12.54 11.13 -9.82
C LEU A 127 12.77 12.15 -10.95
N GLU A 128 11.80 13.02 -11.21
CA GLU A 128 11.92 14.08 -12.21
C GLU A 128 12.98 15.12 -11.84
N ALA A 129 13.10 15.49 -10.56
CA ALA A 129 14.15 16.41 -10.10
C ALA A 129 15.54 15.78 -10.26
N HIS A 130 15.66 14.48 -9.99
CA HIS A 130 16.89 13.74 -10.23
C HIS A 130 17.28 13.65 -11.71
N GLU A 131 16.32 13.43 -12.61
CA GLU A 131 16.54 13.49 -14.07
C GLU A 131 17.06 14.86 -14.50
N LYS A 132 16.44 15.94 -14.01
CA LYS A 132 16.92 17.31 -14.25
C LYS A 132 18.33 17.55 -13.69
N ALA A 133 18.71 16.81 -12.65
CA ALA A 133 20.06 16.80 -12.07
C ALA A 133 21.01 15.76 -12.70
N GLY A 134 20.66 15.20 -13.87
CA GLY A 134 21.53 14.30 -14.64
C GLY A 134 21.47 12.83 -14.21
N SER A 135 20.35 12.39 -13.64
CA SER A 135 19.96 10.97 -13.61
C SER A 135 19.51 10.53 -15.01
N HIS A 136 19.45 9.21 -15.24
CA HIS A 136 18.82 8.61 -16.42
C HIS A 136 17.84 7.48 -16.05
N LEU A 137 17.32 7.50 -14.82
CA LEU A 137 16.44 6.46 -14.29
C LEU A 137 15.10 6.42 -15.05
N ILE A 138 14.39 7.54 -15.15
CA ILE A 138 13.10 7.61 -15.85
C ILE A 138 13.32 7.32 -17.33
N GLU A 139 14.29 8.00 -17.94
CA GLU A 139 14.55 7.90 -19.37
C GLU A 139 14.81 6.45 -19.80
N ARG A 140 15.61 5.70 -19.02
CA ARG A 140 16.12 4.39 -19.44
C ARG A 140 15.41 3.20 -18.82
N HIS A 141 14.69 3.39 -17.71
CA HIS A 141 14.21 2.29 -16.87
C HIS A 141 12.76 2.42 -16.37
N VAL A 142 11.96 3.35 -16.91
CA VAL A 142 10.55 3.48 -16.54
C VAL A 142 9.65 3.30 -17.77
N GLY A 143 8.60 2.47 -17.62
CA GLY A 143 7.55 2.29 -18.61
C GLY A 143 7.99 1.72 -19.96
N LYS A 144 9.11 0.96 -20.00
CA LYS A 144 9.58 0.33 -21.23
C LYS A 144 8.83 -0.96 -21.51
N SER A 145 8.43 -1.16 -22.75
CA SER A 145 7.86 -2.42 -23.21
C SER A 145 8.94 -3.50 -23.31
N GLU A 146 8.53 -4.78 -23.31
CA GLU A 146 9.44 -5.90 -23.57
C GLU A 146 10.24 -5.71 -24.88
N GLN A 147 9.57 -5.23 -25.93
CA GLN A 147 10.22 -4.96 -27.21
C GLN A 147 11.28 -3.86 -27.09
N ASP A 148 11.02 -2.78 -26.34
CA ASP A 148 12.02 -1.73 -26.11
C ASP A 148 13.26 -2.27 -25.38
N LEU A 149 13.07 -3.19 -24.42
CA LEU A 149 14.16 -3.83 -23.69
C LEU A 149 14.99 -4.73 -24.61
N LEU A 150 14.34 -5.56 -25.43
CA LEU A 150 14.99 -6.39 -26.44
C LEU A 150 15.77 -5.54 -27.46
N ASP A 151 15.16 -4.48 -27.98
CA ASP A 151 15.78 -3.57 -28.94
C ASP A 151 17.02 -2.89 -28.34
N ARG A 152 16.95 -2.50 -27.06
CA ARG A 152 18.10 -1.95 -26.34
C ARG A 152 19.23 -2.98 -26.20
N LEU A 153 18.92 -4.24 -25.87
CA LEU A 153 19.93 -5.31 -25.85
C LEU A 153 20.60 -5.50 -27.21
N ASN A 154 19.88 -5.33 -28.31
CA ASN A 154 20.44 -5.44 -29.66
C ASN A 154 21.32 -4.25 -30.03
N ARG A 155 20.94 -3.03 -29.59
CA ARG A 155 21.65 -1.80 -29.89
C ARG A 155 22.87 -1.56 -29.00
N GLU A 156 22.81 -1.97 -27.74
CA GLU A 156 23.82 -1.68 -26.71
C GLU A 156 24.52 -2.97 -26.26
N ASN A 157 25.81 -2.90 -25.95
CA ASN A 157 26.57 -4.05 -25.43
C ASN A 157 26.37 -4.24 -23.91
N ILE A 158 25.15 -4.61 -23.51
CA ILE A 158 24.74 -4.83 -22.11
C ILE A 158 24.25 -6.27 -21.88
N SER A 159 24.35 -6.79 -20.66
CA SER A 159 23.96 -8.17 -20.33
C SER A 159 22.46 -8.35 -20.11
N ALA A 160 21.78 -7.31 -19.61
CA ALA A 160 20.35 -7.29 -19.35
C ALA A 160 19.80 -5.88 -19.54
N SER A 161 18.50 -5.79 -19.80
CA SER A 161 17.75 -4.54 -19.84
C SER A 161 16.46 -4.72 -19.05
N SER A 162 16.15 -3.77 -18.18
CA SER A 162 15.01 -3.85 -17.26
C SER A 162 14.30 -2.51 -17.11
N SER A 163 13.03 -2.58 -16.69
CA SER A 163 12.18 -1.41 -16.49
C SER A 163 11.18 -1.63 -15.36
N PHE A 164 10.96 -0.58 -14.58
CA PHE A 164 9.77 -0.43 -13.74
C PHE A 164 8.54 -0.37 -14.63
N ARG A 165 7.38 -0.78 -14.08
CA ARG A 165 6.10 -0.81 -14.81
C ARG A 165 5.66 0.59 -15.26
N ASP A 166 5.78 1.56 -14.37
CA ASP A 166 5.42 2.95 -14.60
C ASP A 166 6.15 3.88 -13.61
N LEU A 167 5.95 5.19 -13.75
CA LEU A 167 6.60 6.19 -12.92
C LEU A 167 6.20 6.09 -11.44
N PRO A 168 4.90 5.97 -11.08
CA PRO A 168 4.51 5.78 -9.69
C PRO A 168 5.18 4.57 -9.02
N ALA A 169 5.22 3.42 -9.70
CA ALA A 169 5.90 2.23 -9.19
C ALA A 169 7.41 2.48 -9.00
N ALA A 170 8.05 3.15 -9.96
CA ALA A 170 9.45 3.51 -9.86
C ALA A 170 9.73 4.42 -8.65
N GLU A 171 8.91 5.46 -8.45
CA GLU A 171 9.05 6.36 -7.30
C GLU A 171 8.90 5.60 -5.98
N HIS A 172 7.86 4.78 -5.87
CA HIS A 172 7.60 3.96 -4.70
C HIS A 172 8.80 3.05 -4.34
N PHE A 173 9.25 2.20 -5.27
CA PHE A 173 10.32 1.25 -4.98
C PHE A 173 11.67 1.93 -4.73
N ILE A 174 11.94 3.07 -5.37
CA ILE A 174 13.19 3.81 -5.15
C ILE A 174 13.19 4.49 -3.79
N ALA A 175 12.09 5.14 -3.41
CA ALA A 175 11.95 5.75 -2.09
C ALA A 175 12.04 4.68 -0.99
N ALA A 176 11.37 3.55 -1.16
CA ALA A 176 11.47 2.41 -0.24
C ALA A 176 12.91 1.86 -0.15
N THR A 177 13.60 1.69 -1.28
CA THR A 177 15.01 1.26 -1.30
C THR A 177 15.91 2.20 -0.49
N ILE A 178 15.68 3.52 -0.58
CA ILE A 178 16.43 4.52 0.20
C ILE A 178 16.09 4.41 1.68
N ALA A 179 14.80 4.32 2.02
CA ALA A 179 14.32 4.25 3.39
C ALA A 179 14.86 3.01 4.13
N GLU A 180 14.76 1.83 3.53
CA GLU A 180 15.27 0.57 4.10
C GLU A 180 16.80 0.61 4.30
N ASN A 181 17.51 1.38 3.46
CA ASN A 181 18.95 1.51 3.51
C ASN A 181 19.42 2.84 4.14
N GLN A 182 18.53 3.56 4.85
CA GLN A 182 18.83 4.89 5.38
C GLN A 182 20.10 4.92 6.26
N PRO A 183 20.35 3.96 7.17
CA PRO A 183 21.58 3.95 7.95
C PRO A 183 22.85 3.86 7.09
N GLN A 184 22.80 3.13 5.98
CA GLN A 184 23.92 3.01 5.04
C GLN A 184 24.10 4.31 4.23
N VAL A 185 23.00 4.96 3.84
CA VAL A 185 23.01 6.26 3.17
C VAL A 185 23.62 7.33 4.10
N ASP A 186 23.18 7.41 5.35
CA ASP A 186 23.67 8.38 6.33
C ASP A 186 25.16 8.21 6.60
N ALA A 187 25.60 6.97 6.83
CA ALA A 187 27.00 6.67 7.07
C ALA A 187 27.89 7.01 5.86
N TRP A 188 27.37 6.75 4.65
CA TRP A 188 28.01 7.15 3.40
C TRP A 188 28.05 8.67 3.24
N LEU A 189 26.98 9.41 3.55
CA LEU A 189 26.99 10.88 3.52
C LEU A 189 27.96 11.48 4.55
N ALA A 190 28.12 10.83 5.71
CA ALA A 190 29.08 11.21 6.75
C ALA A 190 30.55 10.98 6.37
N GLY A 191 30.82 10.45 5.17
CA GLY A 191 32.17 10.33 4.62
C GLY A 191 32.67 8.90 4.42
N GLN A 192 31.94 7.88 4.85
CA GLN A 192 32.33 6.49 4.59
C GLN A 192 32.19 6.12 3.11
N GLY A 193 33.06 5.25 2.61
CA GLY A 193 32.99 4.75 1.23
C GLY A 193 33.49 5.72 0.16
N GLY A 194 33.18 5.41 -1.11
CA GLY A 194 33.63 6.16 -2.28
C GLY A 194 32.66 7.26 -2.74
N LYS A 195 32.91 7.81 -3.94
CA LYS A 195 32.06 8.85 -4.55
C LYS A 195 30.60 8.40 -4.78
N ARG A 196 30.37 7.10 -4.95
CA ARG A 196 29.05 6.51 -5.23
C ARG A 196 28.71 5.45 -4.19
N LEU A 197 27.43 5.33 -3.92
CA LEU A 197 26.83 4.27 -3.13
C LEU A 197 25.94 3.43 -4.04
N VAL A 198 26.06 2.11 -3.93
CA VAL A 198 25.15 1.17 -4.59
C VAL A 198 24.33 0.51 -3.50
N LEU A 199 23.01 0.56 -3.66
CA LEU A 199 22.02 -0.08 -2.82
C LEU A 199 21.36 -1.19 -3.62
N ASP A 200 21.07 -2.29 -2.95
CA ASP A 200 20.41 -3.46 -3.52
C ASP A 200 19.31 -3.87 -2.52
N GLU A 201 18.06 -3.80 -2.94
CA GLU A 201 16.91 -4.10 -2.08
C GLU A 201 15.98 -5.12 -2.72
N ARG A 202 15.38 -5.99 -1.92
CA ARG A 202 14.45 -7.02 -2.39
C ARG A 202 13.06 -6.76 -1.82
N PHE A 203 12.05 -6.93 -2.68
CA PHE A 203 10.65 -6.75 -2.36
C PHE A 203 9.89 -8.06 -2.58
N ASP A 204 8.75 -8.18 -1.90
CA ASP A 204 7.83 -9.31 -2.10
C ASP A 204 6.91 -9.09 -3.31
N ALA A 205 6.75 -7.84 -3.74
CA ALA A 205 6.03 -7.45 -4.95
C ALA A 205 6.96 -7.35 -6.18
N SER A 206 6.41 -7.58 -7.37
CA SER A 206 7.15 -7.38 -8.62
C SER A 206 7.56 -5.91 -8.74
N THR A 207 8.87 -5.67 -8.89
CA THR A 207 9.46 -4.34 -9.09
C THR A 207 9.44 -3.93 -10.55
N GLY A 208 9.19 -4.87 -11.47
CA GLY A 208 9.14 -4.60 -12.90
C GLY A 208 9.50 -5.81 -13.73
N ILE A 209 9.95 -5.54 -14.94
CA ILE A 209 10.33 -6.59 -15.91
C ILE A 209 11.80 -6.47 -16.29
N SER A 210 12.41 -7.61 -16.62
CA SER A 210 13.80 -7.69 -17.08
C SER A 210 13.92 -8.69 -18.24
N VAL A 211 14.81 -8.40 -19.17
CA VAL A 211 15.21 -9.30 -20.26
C VAL A 211 16.72 -9.46 -20.22
N LYS A 212 17.22 -10.70 -20.24
CA LYS A 212 18.66 -10.98 -20.36
C LYS A 212 19.02 -11.23 -21.82
N ARG A 213 20.27 -10.94 -22.18
CA ARG A 213 20.78 -11.19 -23.53
C ARG A 213 20.71 -12.68 -23.87
N GLY A 214 20.02 -13.00 -24.96
CA GLY A 214 19.79 -14.37 -25.41
C GLY A 214 18.37 -14.87 -25.13
N ASP A 215 17.65 -14.20 -24.24
CA ASP A 215 16.23 -14.45 -24.00
C ASP A 215 15.38 -13.71 -25.03
N THR A 216 14.17 -14.19 -25.25
CA THR A 216 13.20 -13.61 -26.18
C THR A 216 11.97 -13.03 -25.49
N GLN A 217 11.88 -13.12 -24.18
CA GLN A 217 10.74 -12.69 -23.36
C GLN A 217 11.24 -12.05 -22.07
N ALA A 218 10.46 -11.12 -21.52
CA ALA A 218 10.74 -10.52 -20.23
C ALA A 218 10.18 -11.37 -19.09
N GLU A 219 10.88 -11.35 -17.96
CA GLU A 219 10.47 -11.97 -16.71
C GLU A 219 10.17 -10.88 -15.66
N ASP A 220 9.22 -11.16 -14.78
CA ASP A 220 9.00 -10.37 -13.57
C ASP A 220 10.22 -10.48 -12.64
N VAL A 221 10.61 -9.35 -12.08
CA VAL A 221 11.74 -9.25 -11.15
C VAL A 221 11.31 -8.55 -9.87
N PHE A 222 12.03 -8.79 -8.78
CA PHE A 222 11.60 -8.47 -7.40
C PHE A 222 12.66 -7.70 -6.62
N SER A 223 13.74 -7.30 -7.26
CA SER A 223 14.82 -6.54 -6.61
C SER A 223 15.06 -5.24 -7.35
N VAL A 224 15.61 -4.24 -6.64
CA VAL A 224 16.02 -2.96 -7.19
C VAL A 224 17.50 -2.75 -6.90
N LYS A 225 18.24 -2.34 -7.92
CA LYS A 225 19.59 -1.79 -7.77
C LYS A 225 19.52 -0.29 -7.96
N LEU A 226 20.02 0.46 -6.98
CA LEU A 226 20.02 1.92 -6.96
C LEU A 226 21.45 2.45 -6.80
N VAL A 227 21.81 3.46 -7.59
CA VAL A 227 23.12 4.11 -7.54
C VAL A 227 22.96 5.58 -7.18
N LEU A 228 23.55 5.96 -6.04
CA LEU A 228 23.60 7.33 -5.54
C LEU A 228 24.99 7.93 -5.76
N GLU A 229 25.06 9.24 -5.95
CA GLU A 229 26.31 10.02 -6.02
C GLU A 229 26.21 11.25 -5.14
N ARG A 230 27.25 11.52 -4.32
CA ARG A 230 27.27 12.71 -3.45
C ARG A 230 27.18 13.96 -4.31
N SER A 231 26.26 14.85 -3.97
CA SER A 231 25.95 16.03 -4.75
C SER A 231 25.10 17.01 -3.96
N ASP A 232 25.42 18.29 -4.06
CA ASP A 232 24.61 19.36 -3.44
C ASP A 232 23.50 19.89 -4.37
N ALA A 233 23.34 19.29 -5.57
CA ALA A 233 22.44 19.81 -6.61
C ALA A 233 20.97 19.90 -6.19
N LEU A 234 20.54 19.04 -5.26
CA LEU A 234 19.15 18.95 -4.78
C LEU A 234 19.01 19.31 -3.29
N GLY A 235 20.08 19.79 -2.64
CA GLY A 235 20.04 20.22 -1.24
C GLY A 235 19.97 19.08 -0.21
N ILE A 236 20.00 17.81 -0.63
CA ILE A 236 19.91 16.63 0.24
C ILE A 236 21.25 15.87 0.40
N GLY A 237 22.34 16.41 -0.16
CA GLY A 237 23.70 15.83 -0.09
C GLY A 237 23.99 14.71 -1.10
N TYR A 238 22.98 14.25 -1.86
CA TYR A 238 23.16 13.32 -2.97
C TYR A 238 22.19 13.59 -4.12
N ARG A 239 22.46 12.90 -5.23
CA ARG A 239 21.52 12.70 -6.34
C ARG A 239 21.49 11.23 -6.74
N ILE A 240 20.38 10.79 -7.28
CA ILE A 240 20.28 9.51 -7.98
C ILE A 240 21.02 9.62 -9.32
N VAL A 241 21.85 8.62 -9.61
CA VAL A 241 22.50 8.48 -10.92
C VAL A 241 21.65 7.61 -11.83
N THR A 242 21.18 6.47 -11.30
CA THR A 242 20.28 5.54 -11.97
C THR A 242 19.71 4.57 -10.94
N GLY A 243 18.60 3.93 -11.27
CA GLY A 243 18.04 2.80 -10.54
C GLY A 243 17.27 1.91 -11.50
N TYR A 244 17.22 0.61 -11.25
CA TYR A 244 16.50 -0.30 -12.13
C TYR A 244 16.13 -1.62 -11.43
N PRO A 245 15.04 -2.27 -11.88
CA PRO A 245 14.71 -3.61 -11.44
C PRO A 245 15.80 -4.61 -11.85
N THR A 246 16.08 -5.59 -11.01
CA THR A 246 17.06 -6.64 -11.28
C THR A 246 16.56 -8.00 -10.85
N ALA A 247 16.98 -9.03 -11.57
CA ALA A 247 16.89 -10.40 -11.07
C ALA A 247 17.78 -10.54 -9.81
N PRO A 248 17.42 -11.44 -8.88
CA PRO A 248 18.21 -11.74 -7.69
C PRO A 248 19.60 -12.30 -8.02
#